data_AF-A0A0T2IBL1-F1
#
_entry.id   AF-A0A0T2IBL1-F1
#
_cell.length_a   1.000
_cell.length_b   1.000
_cell.length_c   1.000
_cell.angle_alpha   90.00
_cell.angle_beta   90.00
_cell.angle_gamma   90.00
#
_symmetry.space_group_name_H-M   'P 1'
#
loop_
_entity.id
_entity.type
_entity.pdbx_description
1 polymer ?
#
loop_
_entity_poly.entity_id
_entity_poly.type
_entity_poly.pdbx_seq_one_letter_code
_entity_poly.pdbx_strand_id
1 'polypeptide(L)'
;MVPPRPDLQQDPNSSVDRVRRVGRWGVLPATLVSLALALVVCGRSLGRGVYLYRDFVTVPELARGGGLLGGDGEPPRAVPLDAVMAGLSPLLGTGVQQQVMLVATLFLAGTGVAVLLRRRGTAAMVAGAAVATWNPFVAERLALGQPPTLLAYSMTPWLVAAVRSRLSTSRALLLVLGCALPAALTPWGSLVAAFVTIGASLATSWRRRLIWVGGVTVLSVLWSLPWLVPALASSTGGADPDGARAFALRSDSALGLVGSALTMGGSWAAATVPGSRTSVVGVAASVFLVAASLVGLVVLTRRSGRSAGLLAGAAWLVPVAVAVVLAGSALELFSSLQQVPGVAIGRDTHRWLGLSAVASAVLVGVAVGELAWRTRSRPGTTPRRSASLVPGVVGAVVVLSAAVLSVPDLPSVVSGGYRPVTLPSDWAPMVRAAEGAAGRGRVLVLPFETFRRTPWVGDQPFLDPTPRALGVPVVVSRQLVVARGQQRWTVDDDVVTSAELGLGATPGGPDPVQLRRRGITAVVEWLDSPGARWRKTDGLVTVFDGPHFRVWAVTRGG
;
A
#
# COMPACT_ATOMS: atom_id res chain seq x y z
N MET A 1 55.20 -9.26 -43.96
CA MET A 1 54.83 -10.28 -42.96
C MET A 1 54.86 -9.63 -41.60
N VAL A 2 53.70 -9.41 -40.99
CA VAL A 2 53.54 -8.87 -39.63
C VAL A 2 53.48 -10.08 -38.69
N PRO A 3 54.24 -10.14 -37.58
CA PRO A 3 54.18 -11.28 -36.68
C PRO A 3 52.83 -11.31 -35.95
N PRO A 4 52.27 -12.50 -35.66
CA PRO A 4 51.00 -12.61 -34.95
C PRO A 4 51.17 -12.13 -33.50
N ARG A 5 50.20 -11.35 -33.02
CA ARG A 5 50.11 -10.96 -31.60
C ARG A 5 49.81 -12.20 -30.75
N PRO A 6 50.42 -12.35 -29.56
CA PRO A 6 50.11 -13.44 -28.66
C PRO A 6 48.67 -13.30 -28.15
N ASP A 7 47.91 -14.39 -28.23
CA ASP A 7 46.58 -14.51 -27.67
C ASP A 7 46.60 -14.17 -26.18
N LEU A 8 45.88 -13.11 -25.80
CA LEU A 8 45.54 -12.85 -24.42
C LEU A 8 44.61 -13.98 -23.94
N GLN A 9 45.19 -15.02 -23.35
CA GLN A 9 44.46 -15.98 -22.53
C GLN A 9 43.65 -15.18 -21.49
N GLN A 10 42.33 -15.15 -21.67
CA GLN A 10 41.41 -14.61 -20.68
C GLN A 10 41.52 -15.47 -19.43
N ASP A 11 42.15 -14.93 -18.38
CA ASP A 11 42.23 -15.56 -17.07
C ASP A 11 40.81 -15.81 -16.55
N PRO A 12 40.35 -17.08 -16.42
CA PRO A 12 38.98 -17.42 -15.99
C PRO A 12 38.68 -16.97 -14.55
N ASN A 13 39.69 -16.44 -13.86
CA ASN A 13 39.68 -16.08 -12.45
C ASN A 13 39.66 -14.57 -12.18
N SER A 14 39.42 -13.75 -13.22
CA SER A 14 39.28 -12.31 -13.10
C SER A 14 38.27 -11.93 -12.01
N SER A 15 38.60 -10.91 -11.21
CA SER A 15 37.72 -10.39 -10.14
C SER A 15 36.33 -10.00 -10.66
N VAL A 16 36.23 -9.68 -11.96
CA VAL A 16 35.00 -9.35 -12.67
C VAL A 16 34.09 -10.58 -12.85
N ASP A 17 34.63 -11.76 -13.19
CA ASP A 17 33.84 -12.99 -13.37
C ASP A 17 33.38 -13.58 -12.03
N ARG A 18 34.14 -13.38 -10.96
CA ARG A 18 33.72 -13.71 -9.59
C ARG A 18 32.54 -12.86 -9.13
N VAL A 19 32.57 -11.55 -9.39
CA VAL A 19 31.45 -10.63 -9.08
C VAL A 19 30.20 -10.96 -9.91
N ARG A 20 30.37 -11.37 -11.19
CA ARG A 20 29.27 -11.82 -12.05
C ARG A 20 28.64 -13.13 -11.59
N ARG A 21 29.43 -14.12 -11.17
CA ARG A 21 28.91 -15.40 -10.63
C ARG A 21 28.19 -15.24 -9.30
N VAL A 22 28.77 -14.51 -8.33
CA VAL A 22 28.13 -14.27 -7.03
C VAL A 22 26.80 -13.50 -7.18
N GLY A 23 26.71 -12.60 -8.18
CA GLY A 23 25.51 -11.82 -8.45
C GLY A 23 24.33 -12.61 -9.06
N ARG A 24 24.56 -13.76 -9.72
CA ARG A 24 23.49 -14.60 -10.28
C ARG A 24 22.99 -15.64 -9.26
N TRP A 25 23.89 -16.23 -8.48
CA TRP A 25 23.54 -17.29 -7.53
C TRP A 25 23.12 -16.78 -6.14
N GLY A 26 23.50 -15.55 -5.76
CA GLY A 26 23.14 -14.98 -4.46
C GLY A 26 21.74 -14.38 -4.38
N VAL A 27 21.09 -14.09 -5.51
CA VAL A 27 19.70 -13.58 -5.53
C VAL A 27 18.73 -14.66 -5.06
N LEU A 28 18.97 -15.92 -5.45
CA LEU A 28 18.09 -17.04 -5.12
C LEU A 28 17.87 -17.20 -3.60
N PRO A 29 18.89 -17.26 -2.72
CA PRO A 29 18.69 -17.29 -1.28
C PRO A 29 17.83 -16.14 -0.73
N ALA A 30 18.06 -14.90 -1.19
CA ALA A 30 17.30 -13.76 -0.70
C ALA A 30 15.85 -13.75 -1.21
N THR A 31 15.62 -14.22 -2.44
CA THR A 31 14.29 -14.45 -3.00
C THR A 31 13.54 -15.53 -2.23
N LEU A 32 14.21 -16.64 -1.89
CA LEU A 32 13.62 -17.70 -1.06
C LEU A 32 13.29 -17.20 0.36
N VAL A 33 14.16 -16.39 0.98
CA VAL A 33 13.85 -15.75 2.27
C VAL A 33 12.65 -14.82 2.15
N SER A 34 12.59 -13.99 1.11
CA SER A 34 11.44 -13.09 0.87
C SER A 34 10.13 -13.86 0.71
N LEU A 35 10.17 -14.96 -0.04
CA LEU A 35 9.01 -15.84 -0.22
C LEU A 35 8.62 -16.54 1.09
N ALA A 36 9.60 -17.08 1.82
CA ALA A 36 9.35 -17.73 3.10
C ALA A 36 8.72 -16.76 4.11
N LEU A 37 9.24 -15.54 4.23
CA LEU A 37 8.65 -14.51 5.10
C LEU A 37 7.24 -14.12 4.65
N ALA A 38 7.02 -13.94 3.34
CA ALA A 38 5.68 -13.66 2.81
C ALA A 38 4.69 -14.79 3.12
N LEU A 39 5.10 -16.05 3.01
CA LEU A 39 4.28 -17.21 3.35
C LEU A 39 4.08 -17.39 4.86
N VAL A 40 5.06 -17.05 5.70
CA VAL A 40 4.89 -17.02 7.16
C VAL A 40 3.84 -16.00 7.57
N VAL A 41 3.86 -14.82 6.94
CA VAL A 41 2.91 -13.74 7.24
C VAL A 41 1.52 -14.05 6.69
N CYS A 42 1.42 -14.47 5.44
CA CYS A 42 0.13 -14.58 4.73
C CYS A 42 -0.43 -16.00 4.68
N GLY A 43 0.34 -17.04 5.01
CA GLY A 43 0.00 -18.43 4.73
C GLY A 43 -1.31 -18.88 5.39
N ARG A 44 -1.55 -18.46 6.64
CA ARG A 44 -2.79 -18.76 7.37
C ARG A 44 -4.02 -18.02 6.81
N SER A 45 -3.80 -16.99 6.00
CA SER A 45 -4.85 -16.22 5.35
C SER A 45 -5.23 -16.78 3.98
N LEU A 46 -4.46 -17.71 3.40
CA LEU A 46 -4.76 -18.29 2.08
C LEU A 46 -5.92 -19.29 2.19
N GLY A 47 -6.89 -19.21 1.28
CA GLY A 47 -8.06 -20.10 1.27
C GLY A 47 -9.05 -19.79 0.14
N ARG A 48 -10.31 -20.23 0.28
CA ARG A 48 -11.36 -19.99 -0.73
C ARG A 48 -12.30 -18.91 -0.24
N GLY A 49 -12.71 -18.01 -1.15
CA GLY A 49 -13.55 -16.86 -0.82
C GLY A 49 -12.85 -15.54 -1.13
N VAL A 50 -13.51 -14.44 -0.82
CA VAL A 50 -12.98 -13.08 -0.93
C VAL A 50 -12.57 -12.57 0.46
N TYR A 51 -11.84 -11.47 0.51
CA TYR A 51 -11.46 -10.82 1.75
C TYR A 51 -12.28 -9.57 1.92
N LEU A 52 -12.91 -9.45 3.09
CA LEU A 52 -13.64 -8.27 3.54
C LEU A 52 -12.98 -7.77 4.82
N TYR A 53 -12.00 -6.88 4.69
CA TYR A 53 -11.24 -6.37 5.83
C TYR A 53 -10.81 -4.92 5.63
N ARG A 54 -11.40 -3.99 6.40
CA ARG A 54 -11.14 -2.54 6.32
C ARG A 54 -11.17 -2.04 4.88
N ASP A 55 -10.07 -1.48 4.36
CA ASP A 55 -9.98 -0.97 2.99
C ASP A 55 -9.85 -2.10 1.94
N PHE A 56 -9.54 -3.33 2.36
CA PHE A 56 -9.34 -4.47 1.50
C PHE A 56 -10.63 -5.27 1.32
N VAL A 57 -11.49 -4.77 0.44
CA VAL A 57 -12.75 -5.44 0.10
C VAL A 57 -12.86 -5.71 -1.39
N THR A 58 -13.59 -6.74 -1.77
CA THR A 58 -13.98 -7.03 -3.16
C THR A 58 -15.22 -7.91 -3.13
N VAL A 59 -15.76 -8.20 -4.31
CA VAL A 59 -16.92 -9.08 -4.48
C VAL A 59 -16.59 -10.18 -5.48
N PRO A 60 -17.27 -11.34 -5.44
CA PRO A 60 -17.02 -12.43 -6.38
C PRO A 60 -17.22 -12.00 -7.84
N GLU A 61 -18.27 -11.22 -8.09
CA GLU A 61 -18.62 -10.68 -9.41
C GLU A 61 -18.56 -9.15 -9.35
N LEU A 62 -17.51 -8.58 -9.95
CA LEU A 62 -17.35 -7.12 -10.08
C LEU A 62 -18.26 -6.58 -11.18
N ALA A 63 -19.01 -5.53 -10.84
CA ALA A 63 -19.84 -4.83 -11.81
C ALA A 63 -19.00 -4.16 -12.90
N ARG A 64 -19.51 -4.19 -14.13
CA ARG A 64 -18.90 -3.53 -15.31
C ARG A 64 -19.61 -2.21 -15.65
N GLY A 65 -19.92 -1.42 -14.63
CA GLY A 65 -20.62 -0.14 -14.75
C GLY A 65 -19.68 1.07 -14.91
N GLY A 66 -20.25 2.27 -15.03
CA GLY A 66 -19.50 3.52 -15.24
C GLY A 66 -18.50 3.86 -14.12
N GLY A 67 -18.76 3.40 -12.88
CA GLY A 67 -17.84 3.59 -11.74
C GLY A 67 -16.52 2.84 -11.86
N LEU A 68 -16.43 1.82 -12.72
CA LEU A 68 -15.20 1.03 -12.90
C LEU A 68 -14.00 1.87 -13.36
N LEU A 69 -14.27 2.94 -14.13
CA LEU A 69 -13.29 3.92 -14.60
C LEU A 69 -13.47 5.30 -13.97
N GLY A 70 -14.22 5.40 -12.86
CA GLY A 70 -14.48 6.66 -12.15
C GLY A 70 -15.50 7.57 -12.83
N GLY A 71 -16.40 7.02 -13.66
CA GLY A 71 -17.46 7.78 -14.35
C GLY A 71 -18.73 7.99 -13.52
N ASP A 72 -18.73 7.61 -12.24
CA ASP A 72 -19.85 7.74 -11.31
C ASP A 72 -19.86 9.07 -10.53
N GLY A 73 -18.88 9.94 -10.80
CA GLY A 73 -18.75 11.25 -10.17
C GLY A 73 -18.05 11.21 -8.80
N GLU A 74 -17.54 10.04 -8.41
CA GLU A 74 -16.93 9.82 -7.11
C GLU A 74 -15.40 9.90 -7.16
N PRO A 75 -14.74 10.26 -6.04
CA PRO A 75 -13.28 10.30 -5.99
C PRO A 75 -12.68 8.95 -6.42
N PRO A 76 -11.81 8.90 -7.45
CA PRO A 76 -11.37 7.65 -8.09
C PRO A 76 -10.28 6.92 -7.27
N ARG A 77 -10.57 6.58 -6.01
CA ARG A 77 -9.63 5.99 -5.03
C ARG A 77 -9.15 4.59 -5.43
N ALA A 78 -9.98 3.83 -6.14
CA ALA A 78 -9.70 2.47 -6.60
C ALA A 78 -9.53 2.36 -8.13
N VAL A 79 -9.38 3.49 -8.83
CA VAL A 79 -9.14 3.47 -10.29
C VAL A 79 -7.62 3.53 -10.53
N PRO A 80 -7.05 2.65 -11.38
CA PRO A 80 -7.69 1.60 -12.19
C PRO A 80 -7.72 0.21 -11.54
N LEU A 81 -7.40 0.07 -10.24
CA LEU A 81 -7.37 -1.24 -9.55
C LEU A 81 -8.62 -2.07 -9.85
N ASP A 82 -9.81 -1.54 -9.59
CA ASP A 82 -11.06 -2.30 -9.73
C ASP A 82 -11.31 -2.69 -11.19
N ALA A 83 -10.95 -1.83 -12.16
CA ALA A 83 -11.01 -2.14 -13.59
C ALA A 83 -10.08 -3.29 -14.00
N VAL A 84 -8.85 -3.27 -13.50
CA VAL A 84 -7.88 -4.35 -13.73
C VAL A 84 -8.38 -5.65 -13.10
N MET A 85 -8.91 -5.59 -11.89
CA MET A 85 -9.45 -6.76 -11.20
C MET A 85 -10.67 -7.35 -11.93
N ALA A 86 -11.58 -6.50 -12.41
CA ALA A 86 -12.76 -6.91 -13.18
C ALA A 86 -12.40 -7.47 -14.56
N GLY A 87 -11.34 -6.95 -15.19
CA GLY A 87 -10.81 -7.48 -16.45
C GLY A 87 -10.15 -8.85 -16.30
N LEU A 88 -9.50 -9.10 -15.17
CA LEU A 88 -8.84 -10.37 -14.87
C LEU A 88 -9.77 -11.42 -14.23
N SER A 89 -10.96 -11.02 -13.75
CA SER A 89 -11.89 -11.91 -13.04
C SER A 89 -12.31 -13.17 -13.80
N PRO A 90 -12.42 -13.18 -15.16
CA PRO A 90 -12.72 -14.41 -15.90
C PRO A 90 -11.60 -15.46 -15.83
N LEU A 91 -10.35 -15.04 -15.62
CA LEU A 91 -9.17 -15.92 -15.58
C LEU A 91 -8.81 -16.30 -14.14
N LEU A 92 -8.93 -15.35 -13.22
CA LEU A 92 -8.56 -15.49 -11.83
C LEU A 92 -9.65 -14.85 -10.97
N GLY A 93 -10.35 -15.64 -10.16
CA GLY A 93 -11.39 -15.11 -9.26
C GLY A 93 -10.83 -14.01 -8.34
N THR A 94 -11.65 -13.03 -7.99
CA THR A 94 -11.23 -11.82 -7.24
C THR A 94 -10.58 -12.14 -5.89
N GLY A 95 -11.03 -13.20 -5.21
CA GLY A 95 -10.39 -13.71 -3.98
C GLY A 95 -8.96 -14.22 -4.19
N VAL A 96 -8.69 -14.89 -5.32
CA VAL A 96 -7.33 -15.32 -5.69
C VAL A 96 -6.47 -14.11 -6.04
N GLN A 97 -7.02 -13.12 -6.75
CA GLN A 97 -6.32 -11.87 -7.04
C GLN A 97 -5.91 -11.15 -5.75
N GLN A 98 -6.79 -11.10 -4.74
CA GLN A 98 -6.49 -10.56 -3.42
C GLN A 98 -5.34 -11.31 -2.72
N GLN A 99 -5.31 -12.64 -2.77
CA GLN A 99 -4.20 -13.45 -2.23
C GLN A 99 -2.88 -13.18 -2.94
N VAL A 100 -2.91 -13.17 -4.27
CA VAL A 100 -1.75 -12.88 -5.10
C VAL A 100 -1.20 -11.51 -4.74
N MET A 101 -2.06 -10.49 -4.63
CA MET A 101 -1.65 -9.15 -4.23
C MET A 101 -1.03 -9.13 -2.82
N LEU A 102 -1.67 -9.81 -1.84
CA LEU A 102 -1.19 -9.88 -0.47
C LEU A 102 0.22 -10.50 -0.39
N VAL A 103 0.45 -11.64 -1.05
CA VAL A 103 1.78 -12.29 -1.09
C VAL A 103 2.78 -11.49 -1.93
N ALA A 104 2.35 -10.96 -3.08
CA ALA A 104 3.21 -10.24 -4.01
C ALA A 104 3.81 -8.98 -3.41
N THR A 105 3.05 -8.22 -2.60
CA THR A 105 3.59 -7.01 -1.94
C THR A 105 4.83 -7.34 -1.09
N LEU A 106 4.74 -8.36 -0.24
CA LEU A 106 5.82 -8.79 0.64
C LEU A 106 7.01 -9.39 -0.14
N PHE A 107 6.70 -10.26 -1.10
CA PHE A 107 7.69 -10.95 -1.91
C PHE A 107 8.49 -9.99 -2.81
N LEU A 108 7.80 -9.07 -3.49
CA LEU A 108 8.40 -8.12 -4.43
C LEU A 108 9.21 -7.05 -3.69
N ALA A 109 8.78 -6.60 -2.50
CA ALA A 109 9.56 -5.69 -1.68
C ALA A 109 10.93 -6.28 -1.30
N GLY A 110 10.93 -7.48 -0.71
CA GLY A 110 12.15 -8.18 -0.30
C GLY A 110 13.08 -8.50 -1.47
N THR A 111 12.53 -9.08 -2.53
CA THR A 111 13.30 -9.45 -3.72
C THR A 111 13.86 -8.23 -4.45
N GLY A 112 13.10 -7.14 -4.55
CA GLY A 112 13.58 -5.91 -5.17
C GLY A 112 14.77 -5.31 -4.42
N VAL A 113 14.72 -5.27 -3.08
CA VAL A 113 15.85 -4.81 -2.26
C VAL A 113 17.06 -5.73 -2.43
N ALA A 114 16.86 -7.05 -2.48
CA ALA A 114 17.94 -8.00 -2.80
C ALA A 114 18.60 -7.70 -4.16
N VAL A 115 17.82 -7.39 -5.19
CA VAL A 115 18.33 -7.03 -6.52
C VAL A 115 19.19 -5.76 -6.48
N LEU A 116 18.82 -4.75 -5.68
CA LEU A 116 19.65 -3.55 -5.47
C LEU A 116 20.97 -3.88 -4.75
N LEU A 117 20.95 -4.86 -3.86
CA LEU A 117 22.08 -5.26 -3.02
C LEU A 117 22.95 -6.37 -3.62
N ARG A 118 22.65 -6.86 -4.84
CA ARG A 118 23.37 -7.98 -5.48
C ARG A 118 24.89 -7.81 -5.61
N ARG A 119 25.39 -6.58 -5.59
CA ARG A 119 26.84 -6.27 -5.63
C ARG A 119 27.49 -6.20 -4.24
N ARG A 120 26.71 -6.33 -3.17
CA ARG A 120 27.14 -6.29 -1.76
C ARG A 120 27.24 -7.69 -1.12
N GLY A 121 26.87 -8.75 -1.86
CA GLY A 121 26.96 -10.14 -1.44
C GLY A 121 25.68 -10.69 -0.81
N THR A 122 25.61 -12.01 -0.62
CA THR A 122 24.39 -12.72 -0.18
C THR A 122 23.90 -12.27 1.19
N ALA A 123 24.79 -12.06 2.16
CA ALA A 123 24.42 -11.57 3.49
C ALA A 123 23.70 -10.22 3.44
N ALA A 124 24.19 -9.29 2.61
CA ALA A 124 23.53 -8.00 2.39
C ALA A 124 22.13 -8.18 1.78
N MET A 125 22.02 -9.04 0.75
CA MET A 125 20.75 -9.31 0.07
C MET A 125 19.71 -9.91 1.03
N VAL A 126 20.09 -10.91 1.84
CA VAL A 126 19.20 -11.55 2.81
C VAL A 126 18.77 -10.56 3.90
N ALA A 127 19.71 -9.81 4.47
CA ALA A 127 19.42 -8.81 5.49
C ALA A 127 18.47 -7.72 4.98
N GLY A 128 18.75 -7.16 3.79
CA GLY A 128 17.90 -6.15 3.19
C GLY A 128 16.53 -6.68 2.79
N ALA A 129 16.46 -7.90 2.24
CA ALA A 129 15.20 -8.55 1.92
C ALA A 129 14.33 -8.75 3.17
N ALA A 130 14.91 -9.23 4.27
CA ALA A 130 14.21 -9.45 5.53
C ALA A 130 13.59 -8.16 6.07
N VAL A 131 14.36 -7.08 6.15
CA VAL A 131 13.87 -5.78 6.65
C VAL A 131 12.81 -5.18 5.72
N ALA A 132 12.92 -5.36 4.41
CA ALA A 132 11.92 -4.88 3.46
C ALA A 132 10.61 -5.67 3.55
N THR A 133 10.67 -6.98 3.81
CA THR A 133 9.48 -7.80 3.93
C THR A 133 8.82 -7.69 5.31
N TRP A 134 9.60 -7.49 6.38
CA TRP A 134 9.12 -7.51 7.76
C TRP A 134 9.57 -6.26 8.52
N ASN A 135 8.66 -5.29 8.65
CA ASN A 135 8.88 -4.06 9.40
C ASN A 135 7.55 -3.43 9.86
N PRO A 136 7.58 -2.48 10.83
CA PRO A 136 6.38 -1.83 11.35
C PRO A 136 5.50 -1.15 10.30
N PHE A 137 6.08 -0.52 9.27
CA PHE A 137 5.31 0.14 8.21
C PHE A 137 4.45 -0.87 7.44
N VAL A 138 5.03 -2.01 7.07
CA VAL A 138 4.31 -3.11 6.41
C VAL A 138 3.19 -3.63 7.31
N ALA A 139 3.46 -3.83 8.59
CA ALA A 139 2.47 -4.33 9.54
C ALA A 139 1.28 -3.38 9.69
N GLU A 140 1.51 -2.08 9.85
CA GLU A 140 0.42 -1.12 9.97
C GLU A 140 -0.37 -0.95 8.66
N ARG A 141 0.28 -0.97 7.48
CA ARG A 141 -0.43 -0.90 6.19
C ARG A 141 -1.29 -2.14 5.95
N LEU A 142 -0.78 -3.32 6.27
CA LEU A 142 -1.57 -4.55 6.22
C LEU A 142 -2.68 -4.51 7.27
N ALA A 143 -2.41 -4.02 8.49
CA ALA A 143 -3.45 -3.82 9.47
C ALA A 143 -4.56 -2.90 8.91
N LEU A 144 -4.26 -1.84 8.17
CA LEU A 144 -5.26 -0.95 7.58
C LEU A 144 -6.08 -1.55 6.43
N GLY A 145 -5.73 -2.72 5.90
CA GLY A 145 -6.39 -3.24 4.68
C GLY A 145 -5.80 -2.65 3.40
N GLN A 146 -4.54 -2.20 3.40
CA GLN A 146 -3.94 -1.49 2.26
C GLN A 146 -2.85 -2.27 1.47
N PRO A 147 -2.99 -3.57 1.13
CA PRO A 147 -2.12 -4.22 0.16
C PRO A 147 -1.99 -3.47 -1.19
N PRO A 148 -3.05 -2.88 -1.78
CA PRO A 148 -2.90 -2.14 -3.04
C PRO A 148 -1.93 -0.97 -2.92
N THR A 149 -1.99 -0.21 -1.82
CA THR A 149 -1.06 0.89 -1.55
C THR A 149 0.37 0.38 -1.32
N LEU A 150 0.52 -0.80 -0.70
CA LEU A 150 1.83 -1.45 -0.51
C LEU A 150 2.51 -1.86 -1.82
N LEU A 151 1.80 -1.96 -2.94
CA LEU A 151 2.45 -2.20 -4.24
C LEU A 151 3.41 -1.07 -4.61
N ALA A 152 3.11 0.18 -4.24
CA ALA A 152 4.02 1.31 -4.43
C ALA A 152 5.32 1.15 -3.64
N TYR A 153 5.21 0.75 -2.37
CA TYR A 153 6.34 0.38 -1.52
C TYR A 153 7.16 -0.74 -2.15
N SER A 154 6.48 -1.80 -2.58
CA SER A 154 7.08 -3.02 -3.12
C SER A 154 7.81 -2.81 -4.44
N MET A 155 7.29 -1.91 -5.29
CA MET A 155 7.87 -1.57 -6.60
C MET A 155 8.98 -0.52 -6.53
N THR A 156 9.11 0.22 -5.44
CA THR A 156 10.17 1.22 -5.24
C THR A 156 11.58 0.69 -5.58
N PRO A 157 12.04 -0.45 -5.03
CA PRO A 157 13.37 -0.96 -5.36
C PRO A 157 13.52 -1.39 -6.83
N TRP A 158 12.45 -1.85 -7.47
CA TRP A 158 12.44 -2.23 -8.89
C TRP A 158 12.53 -1.02 -9.82
N LEU A 159 11.80 0.06 -9.50
CA LEU A 159 11.91 1.34 -10.21
C LEU A 159 13.33 1.90 -10.13
N VAL A 160 13.93 1.89 -8.94
CA VAL A 160 15.34 2.28 -8.75
C VAL A 160 16.27 1.40 -9.59
N ALA A 161 16.04 0.08 -9.61
CA ALA A 161 16.84 -0.85 -10.41
C ALA A 161 16.69 -0.60 -11.92
N ALA A 162 15.48 -0.29 -12.40
CA ALA A 162 15.17 -0.01 -13.80
C ALA A 162 15.86 1.28 -14.28
N VAL A 163 15.76 2.37 -13.52
CA VAL A 163 16.44 3.66 -13.83
C VAL A 163 17.96 3.50 -13.84
N ARG A 164 18.49 2.72 -12.88
CA ARG A 164 19.92 2.46 -12.75
C ARG A 164 20.43 1.33 -13.64
N SER A 165 19.58 0.74 -14.47
CA SER A 165 19.97 -0.30 -15.42
C SER A 165 20.95 0.26 -16.46
N ARG A 166 21.79 -0.63 -17.00
CA ARG A 166 22.74 -0.32 -18.09
C ARG A 166 22.13 -0.56 -19.48
N LEU A 167 20.81 -0.71 -19.56
CA LEU A 167 20.10 -0.90 -20.81
C LEU A 167 20.05 0.41 -21.60
N SER A 168 19.72 0.31 -22.88
CA SER A 168 19.36 1.49 -23.70
C SER A 168 18.21 2.24 -23.04
N THR A 169 18.15 3.55 -23.26
CA THR A 169 17.11 4.42 -22.66
C THR A 169 15.70 3.89 -22.92
N SER A 170 15.39 3.47 -24.15
CA SER A 170 14.09 2.91 -24.52
C SER A 170 13.73 1.67 -23.70
N ARG A 171 14.63 0.69 -23.60
CA ARG A 171 14.42 -0.52 -22.80
C ARG A 171 14.30 -0.21 -21.32
N ALA A 172 15.07 0.75 -20.81
CA ALA A 172 14.99 1.17 -19.42
C ALA A 172 13.65 1.87 -19.11
N LEU A 173 13.14 2.70 -20.04
CA LEU A 173 11.80 3.30 -19.93
C LEU A 173 10.69 2.24 -19.94
N LEU A 174 10.79 1.22 -20.80
CA LEU A 174 9.85 0.09 -20.79
C LEU A 174 9.87 -0.69 -19.46
N LEU A 175 11.05 -0.89 -18.88
CA LEU A 175 11.15 -1.50 -17.54
C LEU A 175 10.55 -0.60 -16.46
N VAL A 176 10.77 0.72 -16.53
CA VAL A 176 10.16 1.68 -15.59
C VAL A 176 8.64 1.61 -15.70
N LEU A 177 8.08 1.61 -16.92
CA LEU A 177 6.65 1.46 -17.14
C LEU A 177 6.15 0.14 -16.53
N GLY A 178 6.80 -0.99 -16.83
CA GLY A 178 6.42 -2.30 -16.27
C GLY A 178 6.46 -2.35 -14.73
N CYS A 179 7.42 -1.67 -14.10
CA CYS A 179 7.50 -1.58 -12.63
C CYS A 179 6.52 -0.56 -12.05
N ALA A 180 6.15 0.48 -12.80
CA ALA A 180 5.23 1.52 -12.37
C ALA A 180 3.78 1.03 -12.41
N LEU A 181 3.40 0.17 -13.36
CA LEU A 181 2.02 -0.29 -13.53
C LEU A 181 1.42 -0.92 -12.25
N PRO A 182 2.09 -1.85 -11.53
CA PRO A 182 1.55 -2.37 -10.28
C PRO A 182 1.40 -1.30 -9.19
N ALA A 183 2.31 -0.33 -9.11
CA ALA A 183 2.20 0.78 -8.17
C ALA A 183 1.05 1.74 -8.54
N ALA A 184 0.89 2.01 -9.84
CA ALA A 184 -0.09 2.93 -10.40
C ALA A 184 -1.52 2.38 -10.41
N LEU A 185 -1.75 1.17 -9.87
CA LEU A 185 -3.11 0.69 -9.57
C LEU A 185 -3.84 1.56 -8.54
N THR A 186 -3.10 2.41 -7.81
CA THR A 186 -3.68 3.42 -6.91
C THR A 186 -3.16 4.82 -7.28
N PRO A 187 -3.96 5.88 -7.09
CA PRO A 187 -3.50 7.26 -7.31
C PRO A 187 -2.23 7.60 -6.51
N TRP A 188 -2.19 7.20 -5.24
CA TRP A 188 -1.01 7.38 -4.37
C TRP A 188 0.22 6.68 -4.94
N GLY A 189 0.07 5.42 -5.37
CA GLY A 189 1.18 4.66 -5.88
C GLY A 189 1.71 5.16 -7.23
N SER A 190 0.86 5.77 -8.06
CA SER A 190 1.30 6.41 -9.30
C SER A 190 2.20 7.63 -9.04
N LEU A 191 1.90 8.42 -7.99
CA LEU A 191 2.74 9.53 -7.54
C LEU A 191 4.06 9.03 -6.94
N VAL A 192 4.02 8.01 -6.09
CA VAL A 192 5.24 7.39 -5.53
C VAL A 192 6.14 6.87 -6.64
N ALA A 193 5.58 6.22 -7.67
CA ALA A 193 6.35 5.74 -8.80
C ALA A 193 7.06 6.88 -9.55
N ALA A 194 6.36 8.00 -9.75
CA ALA A 194 6.94 9.20 -10.35
C ALA A 194 8.09 9.77 -9.49
N PHE A 195 7.85 9.99 -8.19
CA PHE A 195 8.85 10.53 -7.26
C PHE A 195 10.10 9.65 -7.17
N VAL A 196 9.94 8.34 -7.03
CA VAL A 196 11.05 7.39 -6.94
C VAL A 196 11.88 7.40 -8.23
N THR A 197 11.20 7.42 -9.38
CA THR A 197 11.88 7.39 -10.68
C THR A 197 12.65 8.69 -10.94
N ILE A 198 12.04 9.84 -10.63
CA ILE A 198 12.71 11.15 -10.70
C ILE A 198 13.90 11.21 -9.75
N GLY A 199 13.71 10.83 -8.48
CA GLY A 199 14.77 10.82 -7.47
C GLY A 199 15.92 9.90 -7.84
N ALA A 200 15.65 8.70 -8.35
CA ALA A 200 16.66 7.77 -8.82
C ALA A 200 17.44 8.30 -10.02
N SER A 201 16.82 9.12 -10.88
CA SER A 201 17.47 9.74 -12.04
C SER A 201 18.53 10.78 -11.66
N LEU A 202 18.45 11.36 -10.46
CA LEU A 202 19.45 12.31 -9.95
C LEU A 202 20.84 11.68 -9.82
N ALA A 203 20.92 10.36 -9.65
CA ALA A 203 22.17 9.61 -9.62
C ALA A 203 22.77 9.33 -11.02
N THR A 204 22.14 9.80 -12.10
CA THR A 204 22.61 9.62 -13.49
C THR A 204 23.34 10.85 -14.03
N SER A 205 24.07 10.69 -15.15
CA SER A 205 24.77 11.80 -15.82
C SER A 205 23.77 12.87 -16.29
N TRP A 206 24.19 14.13 -16.37
CA TRP A 206 23.32 15.26 -16.73
C TRP A 206 22.48 15.01 -18.00
N ARG A 207 23.12 14.57 -19.10
CA ARG A 207 22.41 14.28 -20.36
C ARG A 207 21.37 13.18 -20.20
N ARG A 208 21.70 12.11 -19.48
CA ARG A 208 20.77 11.01 -19.20
C ARG A 208 19.65 11.47 -18.27
N ARG A 209 19.96 12.31 -17.30
CA ARG A 209 19.01 12.91 -16.35
C ARG A 209 17.95 13.72 -17.07
N LEU A 210 18.30 14.59 -18.02
CA LEU A 210 17.31 15.35 -18.78
C LEU A 210 16.34 14.45 -19.55
N ILE A 211 16.86 13.42 -20.21
CA ILE A 211 16.04 12.44 -20.94
C ILE A 211 15.14 11.66 -19.96
N TRP A 212 15.67 11.28 -18.79
CA TRP A 212 14.88 10.63 -17.76
C TRP A 212 13.79 11.55 -17.22
N VAL A 213 14.08 12.79 -16.88
CA VAL A 213 13.07 13.72 -16.36
C VAL A 213 11.97 13.92 -17.41
N GLY A 214 12.31 14.23 -18.67
CA GLY A 214 11.30 14.38 -19.72
C GLY A 214 10.48 13.11 -19.98
N GLY A 215 11.16 11.98 -20.20
CA GLY A 215 10.50 10.71 -20.50
C GLY A 215 9.66 10.18 -19.33
N VAL A 216 10.14 10.32 -18.10
CA VAL A 216 9.43 9.89 -16.89
C VAL A 216 8.25 10.80 -16.61
N THR A 217 8.36 12.11 -16.84
CA THR A 217 7.21 13.00 -16.72
C THR A 217 6.10 12.57 -17.68
N VAL A 218 6.42 12.32 -18.95
CA VAL A 218 5.43 11.84 -19.94
C VAL A 218 4.81 10.50 -19.49
N LEU A 219 5.64 9.52 -19.13
CA LEU A 219 5.14 8.23 -18.66
C LEU A 219 4.30 8.37 -17.38
N SER A 220 4.67 9.28 -16.49
CA SER A 220 3.95 9.53 -15.23
C SER A 220 2.57 10.09 -15.45
N VAL A 221 2.42 10.98 -16.43
CA VAL A 221 1.11 11.43 -16.88
C VAL A 221 0.35 10.25 -17.45
N LEU A 222 0.94 9.49 -18.39
CA LEU A 222 0.27 8.37 -19.07
C LEU A 222 -0.27 7.30 -18.11
N TRP A 223 0.53 6.83 -17.14
CA TRP A 223 0.05 5.83 -16.18
C TRP A 223 -0.89 6.40 -15.11
N SER A 224 -0.96 7.72 -14.98
CA SER A 224 -1.88 8.39 -14.05
C SER A 224 -3.19 8.78 -14.72
N LEU A 225 -3.27 8.79 -16.05
CA LEU A 225 -4.50 9.11 -16.80
C LEU A 225 -5.74 8.36 -16.31
N PRO A 226 -5.70 7.04 -15.98
CA PRO A 226 -6.91 6.33 -15.59
C PRO A 226 -7.61 6.93 -14.38
N TRP A 227 -6.90 7.50 -13.42
CA TRP A 227 -7.50 8.17 -12.25
C TRP A 227 -7.52 9.69 -12.40
N LEU A 228 -6.59 10.28 -13.16
CA LEU A 228 -6.50 11.72 -13.33
C LEU A 228 -7.66 12.26 -14.18
N VAL A 229 -8.04 11.55 -15.24
CA VAL A 229 -9.17 11.93 -16.10
C VAL A 229 -10.48 11.99 -15.31
N PRO A 230 -10.92 10.94 -14.59
CA PRO A 230 -12.14 11.03 -13.78
C PRO A 230 -12.01 12.05 -12.64
N ALA A 231 -10.83 12.19 -12.00
CA ALA A 231 -10.64 13.20 -10.95
C ALA A 231 -10.79 14.64 -11.46
N LEU A 232 -10.37 14.92 -12.70
CA LEU A 232 -10.54 16.24 -13.33
C LEU A 232 -11.96 16.45 -13.89
N ALA A 233 -12.63 15.37 -14.26
CA ALA A 233 -14.01 15.40 -14.75
C ALA A 233 -15.04 15.49 -13.61
N SER A 234 -14.71 14.97 -12.43
CA SER A 234 -15.56 15.05 -11.25
C SER A 234 -15.59 16.48 -10.70
N SER A 235 -16.78 16.99 -10.40
CA SER A 235 -16.97 18.27 -9.71
C SER A 235 -16.64 18.21 -8.21
N THR A 236 -15.88 17.22 -7.77
CA THR A 236 -15.51 17.05 -6.37
C THR A 236 -14.60 18.21 -5.98
N GLY A 237 -15.05 19.01 -5.00
CA GLY A 237 -14.23 20.04 -4.37
C GLY A 237 -13.05 19.43 -3.61
N GLY A 238 -12.32 20.27 -2.87
CA GLY A 238 -11.33 19.76 -1.92
C GLY A 238 -11.96 18.90 -0.82
N ALA A 239 -11.11 18.25 -0.04
CA ALA A 239 -11.54 17.41 1.07
C ALA A 239 -11.77 18.23 2.34
N ASP A 240 -12.44 17.61 3.31
CA ASP A 240 -12.62 18.15 4.64
C ASP A 240 -11.25 18.49 5.30
N PRO A 241 -11.05 19.75 5.76
CA PRO A 241 -9.86 20.17 6.51
C PRO A 241 -9.50 19.29 7.70
N ASP A 242 -10.49 18.75 8.41
CA ASP A 242 -10.26 17.87 9.56
C ASP A 242 -9.62 16.54 9.17
N GLY A 243 -9.66 16.19 7.88
CA GLY A 243 -8.90 15.07 7.33
C GLY A 243 -7.40 15.14 7.67
N ALA A 244 -6.78 16.32 7.61
CA ALA A 244 -5.36 16.45 7.97
C ALA A 244 -5.10 16.06 9.44
N ARG A 245 -5.97 16.47 10.37
CA ARG A 245 -5.85 16.15 11.80
C ARG A 245 -6.18 14.69 12.09
N ALA A 246 -7.26 14.19 11.48
CA ALA A 246 -7.73 12.82 11.63
C ALA A 246 -6.71 11.78 11.12
N PHE A 247 -5.99 12.08 10.03
CA PHE A 247 -5.00 11.20 9.41
C PHE A 247 -3.53 11.55 9.73
N ALA A 248 -3.31 12.55 10.59
CA ALA A 248 -1.97 12.92 11.05
C ALA A 248 -1.24 11.75 11.72
N LEU A 249 0.07 11.65 11.48
CA LEU A 249 0.99 10.74 12.13
C LEU A 249 0.89 10.89 13.64
N ARG A 250 0.95 9.76 14.37
CA ARG A 250 0.96 9.77 15.83
C ARG A 250 2.15 9.02 16.40
N SER A 251 2.41 9.24 17.69
CA SER A 251 3.26 8.32 18.43
C SER A 251 2.56 6.98 18.62
N ASP A 252 3.29 5.90 18.37
CA ASP A 252 2.84 4.52 18.59
C ASP A 252 3.76 3.76 19.57
N SER A 253 4.81 4.41 20.06
CA SER A 253 5.83 3.85 20.94
C SER A 253 6.28 4.87 21.98
N ALA A 254 7.06 4.40 22.97
CA ALA A 254 7.66 5.24 24.01
C ALA A 254 8.68 6.27 23.46
N LEU A 255 9.03 6.22 22.17
CA LEU A 255 10.00 7.13 21.55
C LEU A 255 9.37 8.46 21.05
N GLY A 256 8.09 8.69 21.34
CA GLY A 256 7.36 9.87 20.86
C GLY A 256 7.15 9.88 19.35
N LEU A 257 6.68 11.01 18.81
CA LEU A 257 6.29 11.13 17.39
C LEU A 257 7.47 10.88 16.43
N VAL A 258 8.60 11.54 16.67
CA VAL A 258 9.80 11.44 15.81
C VAL A 258 10.38 10.03 15.83
N GLY A 259 10.48 9.41 17.02
CA GLY A 259 10.98 8.05 17.14
C GLY A 259 10.04 7.02 16.51
N SER A 260 8.72 7.22 16.62
CA SER A 260 7.73 6.40 15.92
C SER A 260 7.91 6.48 14.40
N ALA A 261 8.11 7.70 13.87
CA ALA A 261 8.37 7.93 12.45
C ALA A 261 9.68 7.28 11.97
N LEU A 262 10.79 7.47 12.72
CA LEU A 262 12.10 6.88 12.40
C LEU A 262 12.08 5.35 12.42
N THR A 263 11.29 4.77 13.33
CA THR A 263 11.06 3.33 13.42
C THR A 263 9.93 2.84 12.52
N MET A 264 9.45 3.70 11.60
CA MET A 264 8.51 3.40 10.52
C MET A 264 7.08 3.05 10.97
N GLY A 265 6.68 3.47 12.17
CA GLY A 265 5.32 3.34 12.69
C GLY A 265 4.57 4.66 12.74
N GLY A 266 3.46 4.69 13.47
CA GLY A 266 2.68 5.90 13.75
C GLY A 266 1.37 6.02 12.99
N SER A 267 0.74 4.91 12.60
CA SER A 267 -0.57 4.89 11.93
C SER A 267 -1.60 5.74 12.69
N TRP A 268 -2.39 6.57 11.99
CA TRP A 268 -3.44 7.39 12.60
C TRP A 268 -4.52 6.58 13.33
N ALA A 269 -4.75 5.33 12.93
CA ALA A 269 -5.80 4.48 13.48
C ALA A 269 -5.26 3.68 14.68
N ALA A 270 -5.81 3.93 15.87
CA ALA A 270 -5.39 3.29 17.14
C ALA A 270 -5.39 1.76 17.05
N ALA A 271 -6.48 1.19 16.50
CA ALA A 271 -6.75 -0.24 16.41
C ALA A 271 -5.89 -1.00 15.38
N THR A 272 -4.88 -0.35 14.78
CA THR A 272 -4.03 -0.93 13.73
C THR A 272 -2.58 -1.04 14.16
N VAL A 273 -2.23 -0.41 15.30
CA VAL A 273 -0.87 -0.45 15.83
C VAL A 273 -0.61 -1.82 16.44
N PRO A 274 0.44 -2.54 15.96
CA PRO A 274 0.86 -3.80 16.54
C PRO A 274 1.19 -3.64 18.03
N GLY A 275 0.84 -4.64 18.85
CA GLY A 275 1.10 -4.63 20.30
C GLY A 275 2.60 -4.58 20.61
N SER A 276 3.45 -5.06 19.70
CA SER A 276 4.91 -4.99 19.86
C SER A 276 5.45 -3.56 19.95
N ARG A 277 4.72 -2.55 19.46
CA ARG A 277 5.14 -1.15 19.41
C ARG A 277 5.23 -0.49 20.78
N THR A 278 4.54 -1.04 21.77
CA THR A 278 4.64 -0.63 23.18
C THR A 278 5.57 -1.53 23.99
N SER A 279 6.10 -2.61 23.40
CA SER A 279 7.02 -3.53 24.06
C SER A 279 8.46 -3.03 24.01
N VAL A 280 9.21 -3.23 25.10
CA VAL A 280 10.64 -2.87 25.16
C VAL A 280 11.44 -3.59 24.08
N VAL A 281 11.16 -4.87 23.85
CA VAL A 281 11.86 -5.71 22.86
C VAL A 281 11.61 -5.20 21.44
N GLY A 282 10.35 -4.92 21.08
CA GLY A 282 10.00 -4.40 19.76
C GLY A 282 10.63 -3.05 19.47
N VAL A 283 10.57 -2.14 20.45
CA VAL A 283 11.19 -0.81 20.35
C VAL A 283 12.71 -0.92 20.23
N ALA A 284 13.37 -1.73 21.08
CA ALA A 284 14.82 -1.93 21.02
C ALA A 284 15.28 -2.54 19.68
N ALA A 285 14.53 -3.51 19.14
CA ALA A 285 14.81 -4.10 17.83
C ALA A 285 14.65 -3.07 16.70
N SER A 286 13.61 -2.22 16.73
CA SER A 286 13.47 -1.12 15.77
C SER A 286 14.61 -0.09 15.88
N VAL A 287 15.01 0.29 17.09
CA VAL A 287 16.14 1.21 17.31
C VAL A 287 17.45 0.61 16.79
N PHE A 288 17.68 -0.69 16.99
CA PHE A 288 18.81 -1.39 16.41
C PHE A 288 18.82 -1.30 14.87
N LEU A 289 17.67 -1.48 14.22
CA LEU A 289 17.57 -1.36 12.75
C LEU A 289 17.86 0.08 12.28
N VAL A 290 17.38 1.09 13.00
CA VAL A 290 17.71 2.51 12.73
C VAL A 290 19.21 2.76 12.87
N ALA A 291 19.85 2.23 13.91
CA ALA A 291 21.31 2.33 14.09
C ALA A 291 22.08 1.61 12.97
N ALA A 292 21.61 0.43 12.54
CA ALA A 292 22.18 -0.27 11.39
C ALA A 292 22.01 0.50 10.07
N SER A 293 20.88 1.21 9.88
CA SER A 293 20.68 2.12 8.75
C SER A 293 21.68 3.28 8.77
N LEU A 294 21.97 3.87 9.94
CA LEU A 294 23.00 4.91 10.08
C LEU A 294 24.39 4.40 9.69
N VAL A 295 24.77 3.21 10.16
CA VAL A 295 26.03 2.57 9.77
C VAL A 295 26.05 2.35 8.25
N GLY A 296 24.97 1.85 7.69
CA GLY A 296 24.79 1.68 6.24
C GLY A 296 24.99 2.97 5.45
N LEU A 297 24.46 4.08 5.96
CA LEU A 297 24.57 5.41 5.35
C LEU A 297 26.01 5.91 5.37
N VAL A 298 26.69 5.78 6.52
CA VAL A 298 28.10 6.14 6.65
C VAL A 298 28.96 5.30 5.71
N VAL A 299 28.73 3.99 5.65
CA VAL A 299 29.43 3.06 4.76
C VAL A 299 29.20 3.45 3.30
N LEU A 300 27.96 3.70 2.90
CA LEU A 300 27.61 4.07 1.53
C LEU A 300 28.30 5.38 1.14
N THR A 301 28.28 6.38 2.03
CA THR A 301 28.93 7.68 1.83
C THR A 301 30.43 7.52 1.63
N ARG A 302 31.10 6.70 2.46
CA ARG A 302 32.55 6.48 2.40
C ARG A 302 32.96 5.66 1.17
N ARG A 303 32.17 4.65 0.78
CA ARG A 303 32.51 3.70 -0.30
C ARG A 303 32.04 4.13 -1.68
N SER A 304 30.99 4.94 -1.76
CA SER A 304 30.34 5.31 -3.03
C SER A 304 30.27 6.82 -3.24
N GLY A 305 30.85 7.61 -2.33
CA GLY A 305 30.95 9.06 -2.43
C GLY A 305 29.81 9.81 -1.75
N ARG A 306 30.05 11.10 -1.49
CA ARG A 306 29.11 11.99 -0.78
C ARG A 306 27.74 12.07 -1.45
N SER A 307 27.67 12.16 -2.77
CA SER A 307 26.40 12.24 -3.51
C SER A 307 25.53 11.00 -3.32
N ALA A 308 26.12 9.80 -3.26
CA ALA A 308 25.37 8.57 -3.00
C ALA A 308 24.84 8.53 -1.55
N GLY A 309 25.66 9.01 -0.61
CA GLY A 309 25.26 9.21 0.78
C GLY A 309 24.08 10.18 0.92
N LEU A 310 24.18 11.36 0.31
CA LEU A 310 23.12 12.38 0.35
C LEU A 310 21.81 11.87 -0.23
N LEU A 311 21.84 11.18 -1.39
CA LEU A 311 20.61 10.64 -1.99
C LEU A 311 19.98 9.56 -1.11
N ALA A 312 20.76 8.66 -0.52
CA ALA A 312 20.25 7.62 0.36
C ALA A 312 19.74 8.19 1.70
N GLY A 313 20.46 9.17 2.26
CA GLY A 313 20.05 9.89 3.45
C GLY A 313 18.77 10.69 3.23
N ALA A 314 18.63 11.35 2.07
CA ALA A 314 17.41 12.07 1.71
C ALA A 314 16.22 11.11 1.53
N ALA A 315 16.41 9.99 0.82
CA ALA A 315 15.37 8.96 0.66
C ALA A 315 14.93 8.36 2.01
N TRP A 316 15.81 8.36 3.00
CA TRP A 316 15.52 7.85 4.33
C TRP A 316 14.87 8.90 5.25
N LEU A 317 15.43 10.11 5.34
CA LEU A 317 15.07 11.09 6.38
C LEU A 317 14.07 12.15 5.93
N VAL A 318 14.00 12.49 4.63
CA VAL A 318 13.04 13.50 4.15
C VAL A 318 11.58 13.05 4.36
N PRO A 319 11.18 11.80 4.04
CA PRO A 319 9.80 11.39 4.28
C PRO A 319 9.44 11.38 5.77
N VAL A 320 10.38 11.05 6.65
CA VAL A 320 10.23 11.15 8.11
C VAL A 320 9.99 12.61 8.52
N ALA A 321 10.83 13.53 8.05
CA ALA A 321 10.71 14.95 8.36
C ALA A 321 9.39 15.53 7.85
N VAL A 322 9.00 15.21 6.62
CA VAL A 322 7.71 15.63 6.03
C VAL A 322 6.54 15.13 6.87
N ALA A 323 6.51 13.84 7.21
CA ALA A 323 5.42 13.26 8.00
C ALA A 323 5.30 13.91 9.40
N VAL A 324 6.43 14.14 10.08
CA VAL A 324 6.47 14.79 11.40
C VAL A 324 6.03 16.25 11.31
N VAL A 325 6.52 17.00 10.31
CA VAL A 325 6.18 18.42 10.14
C VAL A 325 4.70 18.59 9.80
N LEU A 326 4.16 17.80 8.88
CA LEU A 326 2.74 17.84 8.51
C LEU A 326 1.81 17.40 9.64
N ALA A 327 2.26 16.53 10.53
CA ALA A 327 1.51 16.13 11.73
C ALA A 327 1.71 17.06 12.94
N GLY A 328 2.63 18.01 12.84
CA GLY A 328 3.02 18.91 13.93
C GLY A 328 2.96 20.36 13.51
N SER A 329 4.12 21.00 13.32
CA SER A 329 4.23 22.44 13.13
C SER A 329 3.54 23.00 11.89
N ALA A 330 3.31 22.19 10.86
CA ALA A 330 2.61 22.59 9.64
C ALA A 330 1.16 22.06 9.56
N LEU A 331 0.63 21.45 10.63
CA LEU A 331 -0.68 20.79 10.60
C LEU A 331 -1.82 21.75 10.23
N GLU A 332 -1.82 22.95 10.80
CA GLU A 332 -2.87 23.96 10.55
C GLU A 332 -2.86 24.45 9.10
N LEU A 333 -1.67 24.72 8.55
CA LEU A 333 -1.51 25.05 7.14
C LEU A 333 -1.92 23.86 6.24
N PHE A 334 -1.54 22.65 6.61
CA PHE A 334 -1.87 21.47 5.83
C PHE A 334 -3.37 21.13 5.87
N SER A 335 -4.04 21.43 6.98
CA SER A 335 -5.49 21.32 7.15
C SER A 335 -6.23 22.30 6.24
N SER A 336 -5.83 23.58 6.19
CA SER A 336 -6.47 24.55 5.28
C SER A 336 -6.27 24.19 3.81
N LEU A 337 -5.11 23.63 3.46
CA LEU A 337 -4.82 23.18 2.10
C LEU A 337 -5.59 21.93 1.66
N GLN A 338 -6.27 21.19 2.55
CA GLN A 338 -7.11 20.04 2.14
C GLN A 338 -8.22 20.45 1.18
N GLN A 339 -8.68 21.70 1.25
CA GLN A 339 -9.70 22.26 0.37
C GLN A 339 -9.20 22.47 -1.07
N VAL A 340 -7.90 22.39 -1.31
CA VAL A 340 -7.33 22.44 -2.66
C VAL A 340 -7.43 21.04 -3.29
N PRO A 341 -8.08 20.90 -4.46
CA PRO A 341 -8.21 19.61 -5.14
C PRO A 341 -6.86 18.89 -5.29
N GLY A 342 -6.84 17.61 -4.93
CA GLY A 342 -5.66 16.76 -5.02
C GLY A 342 -4.72 16.80 -3.81
N VAL A 343 -4.72 17.85 -2.97
CA VAL A 343 -3.83 17.91 -1.78
C VAL A 343 -4.14 16.81 -0.78
N ALA A 344 -5.42 16.45 -0.64
CA ALA A 344 -5.90 15.42 0.26
C ALA A 344 -5.32 14.02 -0.01
N ILE A 345 -4.74 13.77 -1.19
CA ILE A 345 -4.06 12.50 -1.49
C ILE A 345 -2.88 12.23 -0.53
N GLY A 346 -2.26 13.30 -0.03
CA GLY A 346 -1.14 13.26 0.90
C GLY A 346 -1.53 13.36 2.37
N ARG A 347 -2.84 13.44 2.70
CA ARG A 347 -3.33 13.65 4.08
C ARG A 347 -2.96 12.52 5.03
N ASP A 348 -2.79 11.33 4.47
CA ASP A 348 -2.32 10.16 5.20
C ASP A 348 -0.79 10.18 5.35
N THR A 349 -0.33 11.02 6.28
CA THR A 349 1.09 11.41 6.43
C THR A 349 2.04 10.24 6.70
N HIS A 350 1.57 9.14 7.29
CA HIS A 350 2.41 7.97 7.53
C HIS A 350 2.75 7.21 6.24
N ARG A 351 2.00 7.38 5.14
CA ARG A 351 2.26 6.67 3.86
C ARG A 351 3.62 7.02 3.29
N TRP A 352 4.09 8.26 3.53
CA TRP A 352 5.40 8.74 3.13
C TRP A 352 6.54 7.88 3.71
N LEU A 353 6.35 7.31 4.90
CA LEU A 353 7.37 6.48 5.57
C LEU A 353 7.71 5.19 4.81
N GLY A 354 6.90 4.79 3.82
CA GLY A 354 7.23 3.65 2.95
C GLY A 354 8.55 3.83 2.22
N LEU A 355 8.85 5.05 1.74
CA LEU A 355 10.14 5.35 1.11
C LEU A 355 11.30 5.22 2.11
N SER A 356 11.10 5.71 3.33
CA SER A 356 12.06 5.57 4.43
C SER A 356 12.29 4.10 4.81
N ALA A 357 11.25 3.27 4.79
CA ALA A 357 11.36 1.84 5.08
C ALA A 357 12.17 1.10 4.01
N VAL A 358 11.96 1.38 2.71
CA VAL A 358 12.80 0.80 1.63
C VAL A 358 14.25 1.28 1.74
N ALA A 359 14.45 2.58 1.98
CA ALA A 359 15.79 3.14 2.16
C ALA A 359 16.51 2.48 3.37
N SER A 360 15.81 2.32 4.49
CA SER A 360 16.32 1.63 5.69
C SER A 360 16.76 0.21 5.36
N ALA A 361 15.93 -0.56 4.65
CA ALA A 361 16.26 -1.93 4.26
C ALA A 361 17.52 -2.02 3.39
N VAL A 362 17.67 -1.10 2.41
CA VAL A 362 18.89 -1.02 1.59
C VAL A 362 20.11 -0.65 2.44
N LEU A 363 19.99 0.34 3.33
CA LEU A 363 21.08 0.78 4.20
C LEU A 363 21.53 -0.31 5.18
N VAL A 364 20.60 -1.00 5.82
CA VAL A 364 20.90 -2.15 6.70
C VAL A 364 21.64 -3.24 5.93
N GLY A 365 21.17 -3.59 4.72
CA GLY A 365 21.86 -4.53 3.86
C GLY A 365 23.28 -4.08 3.49
N VAL A 366 23.49 -2.78 3.23
CA VAL A 366 24.83 -2.21 3.01
C VAL A 366 25.74 -2.39 4.24
N ALA A 367 25.22 -2.18 5.45
CA ALA A 367 25.97 -2.35 6.70
C ALA A 367 26.43 -3.81 6.89
N VAL A 368 25.51 -4.78 6.71
CA VAL A 368 25.82 -6.21 6.79
C VAL A 368 26.81 -6.64 5.70
N GLY A 369 26.65 -6.13 4.48
CA GLY A 369 27.57 -6.40 3.38
C GLY A 369 28.99 -5.92 3.65
N GLU A 370 29.13 -4.75 4.28
CA GLU A 370 30.44 -4.22 4.69
C GLU A 370 31.07 -5.06 5.81
N LEU A 371 30.30 -5.50 6.80
CA LEU A 371 30.78 -6.41 7.84
C LEU A 371 31.35 -7.69 7.23
N ALA A 372 30.60 -8.31 6.30
CA ALA A 372 31.01 -9.52 5.60
C ALA A 372 32.21 -9.30 4.65
N TRP A 373 32.42 -8.09 4.15
CA TRP A 373 33.57 -7.74 3.32
C TRP A 373 34.82 -7.55 4.17
N ARG A 374 34.75 -6.79 5.26
CA ARG A 374 35.90 -6.50 6.14
C ARG A 374 36.51 -7.76 6.72
N THR A 375 35.69 -8.72 7.10
CA THR A 375 36.17 -9.98 7.69
C THR A 375 36.86 -10.89 6.68
N ARG A 376 36.52 -10.79 5.38
CA ARG A 376 37.18 -11.52 4.29
C ARG A 376 38.49 -10.88 3.85
N SER A 377 38.65 -9.58 4.03
CA SER A 377 39.81 -8.80 3.55
C SER A 377 40.88 -8.55 4.62
N ARG A 378 40.82 -9.20 5.79
CA ARG A 378 41.86 -9.08 6.83
C ARG A 378 43.16 -9.79 6.41
N PRO A 379 44.32 -9.10 6.35
CA PRO A 379 45.61 -9.72 6.08
C PRO A 379 46.01 -10.65 7.23
N GLY A 380 46.54 -11.85 6.93
CA GLY A 380 47.17 -12.74 7.91
C GLY A 380 46.43 -14.04 8.26
N THR A 381 45.17 -14.21 7.86
CA THR A 381 44.45 -15.49 8.03
C THR A 381 44.32 -16.20 6.70
N THR A 382 44.95 -17.37 6.53
CA THR A 382 44.66 -18.29 5.43
C THR A 382 43.18 -18.67 5.49
N PRO A 383 42.34 -18.21 4.56
CA PRO A 383 40.90 -18.33 4.73
C PRO A 383 40.48 -19.77 4.44
N ARG A 384 40.33 -20.57 5.50
CA ARG A 384 39.52 -21.79 5.44
C ARG A 384 38.12 -21.32 5.00
N ARG A 385 37.67 -21.70 3.79
CA ARG A 385 36.47 -21.15 3.11
C ARG A 385 35.26 -20.96 4.04
N SER A 386 35.08 -21.88 5.00
CA SER A 386 33.99 -21.85 5.99
C SER A 386 34.09 -20.71 7.03
N ALA A 387 35.27 -20.43 7.60
CA ALA A 387 35.43 -19.42 8.66
C ALA A 387 35.19 -17.98 8.19
N SER A 388 35.42 -17.71 6.90
CA SER A 388 35.26 -16.37 6.31
C SER A 388 33.81 -15.96 6.02
N LEU A 389 32.87 -16.91 6.06
CA LEU A 389 31.43 -16.67 5.84
C LEU A 389 30.67 -16.34 7.13
N VAL A 390 31.19 -16.75 8.29
CA VAL A 390 30.52 -16.68 9.60
C VAL A 390 30.02 -15.26 9.93
N PRO A 391 30.81 -14.18 9.84
CA PRO A 391 30.36 -12.86 10.28
C PRO A 391 29.24 -12.27 9.42
N GLY A 392 29.22 -12.58 8.12
CA GLY A 392 28.14 -12.17 7.23
C GLY A 392 26.84 -12.92 7.52
N VAL A 393 26.93 -14.23 7.77
CA VAL A 393 25.78 -15.04 8.16
C VAL A 393 25.22 -14.58 9.50
N VAL A 394 26.08 -14.39 10.52
CA VAL A 394 25.69 -13.86 11.83
C VAL A 394 25.03 -12.49 11.69
N GLY A 395 25.62 -11.57 10.92
CA GLY A 395 25.02 -10.25 10.67
C GLY A 395 23.65 -10.33 10.00
N ALA A 396 23.47 -11.23 9.02
CA ALA A 396 22.18 -11.44 8.37
C ALA A 396 21.14 -12.06 9.31
N VAL A 397 21.54 -13.03 10.14
CA VAL A 397 20.67 -13.65 11.15
C VAL A 397 20.25 -12.64 12.21
N VAL A 398 21.19 -11.85 12.75
CA VAL A 398 20.89 -10.80 13.74
C VAL A 398 19.92 -9.77 13.18
N VAL A 399 20.12 -9.32 11.94
CA VAL A 399 19.19 -8.39 11.29
C VAL A 399 17.82 -9.02 11.04
N LEU A 400 17.76 -10.27 10.57
CA LEU A 400 16.51 -10.99 10.39
C LEU A 400 15.76 -11.13 11.72
N SER A 401 16.45 -11.51 12.79
CA SER A 401 15.89 -11.58 14.15
C SER A 401 15.39 -10.22 14.61
N ALA A 402 16.15 -9.14 14.40
CA ALA A 402 15.70 -7.79 14.75
C ALA A 402 14.48 -7.33 13.93
N ALA A 403 14.41 -7.66 12.63
CA ALA A 403 13.24 -7.41 11.79
C ALA A 403 12.00 -8.10 12.36
N VAL A 404 12.10 -9.41 12.65
CA VAL A 404 11.01 -10.18 13.26
C VAL A 404 10.63 -9.62 14.63
N LEU A 405 11.60 -9.38 15.52
CA LEU A 405 11.36 -8.87 16.87
C LEU A 405 10.81 -7.45 16.90
N SER A 406 11.02 -6.64 15.86
CA SER A 406 10.42 -5.30 15.78
C SER A 406 8.88 -5.34 15.70
N VAL A 407 8.33 -6.41 15.14
CA VAL A 407 6.89 -6.61 14.95
C VAL A 407 6.53 -8.10 14.84
N PRO A 408 6.73 -8.91 15.89
CA PRO A 408 6.53 -10.36 15.85
C PRO A 408 5.06 -10.75 15.64
N ASP A 409 4.14 -9.84 15.91
CA ASP A 409 2.70 -9.96 15.77
C ASP A 409 2.19 -9.74 14.34
N LEU A 410 3.07 -9.43 13.37
CA LEU A 410 2.69 -9.26 11.96
C LEU A 410 1.87 -10.45 11.40
N PRO A 411 2.23 -11.73 11.59
CA PRO A 411 1.42 -12.85 11.10
C PRO A 411 0.05 -12.95 11.77
N SER A 412 -0.06 -12.60 13.07
CA SER A 412 -1.34 -12.57 13.77
C SER A 412 -2.23 -11.41 13.32
N VAL A 413 -1.64 -10.24 13.02
CA VAL A 413 -2.36 -9.11 12.42
C VAL A 413 -2.97 -9.52 11.09
N VAL A 414 -2.19 -10.19 10.24
CA VAL A 414 -2.66 -10.62 8.91
C VAL A 414 -3.68 -11.75 9.02
N SER A 415 -3.41 -12.82 9.77
CA SER A 415 -4.35 -13.95 9.91
C SER A 415 -5.61 -13.63 10.72
N GLY A 416 -5.56 -12.61 11.58
CA GLY A 416 -6.71 -12.10 12.31
C GLY A 416 -7.67 -11.31 11.41
N GLY A 417 -7.15 -10.49 10.50
CA GLY A 417 -7.94 -9.63 9.61
C GLY A 417 -8.28 -10.25 8.26
N TYR A 418 -7.31 -10.81 7.57
CA TYR A 418 -7.46 -11.34 6.21
C TYR A 418 -7.93 -12.79 6.26
N ARG A 419 -9.22 -12.98 6.56
CA ARG A 419 -9.87 -14.29 6.49
C ARG A 419 -10.64 -14.40 5.18
N PRO A 420 -10.50 -15.52 4.44
CA PRO A 420 -11.37 -15.79 3.31
C PRO A 420 -12.81 -15.93 3.78
N VAL A 421 -13.73 -15.24 3.12
CA VAL A 421 -15.16 -15.24 3.42
C VAL A 421 -15.95 -15.57 2.14
N THR A 422 -16.98 -16.38 2.30
CA THR A 422 -18.00 -16.60 1.27
C THR A 422 -19.17 -15.68 1.58
N LEU A 423 -19.58 -14.87 0.61
CA LEU A 423 -20.76 -14.01 0.80
C LEU A 423 -22.02 -14.89 0.96
N PRO A 424 -23.00 -14.45 1.76
CA PRO A 424 -24.24 -15.18 1.95
C PRO A 424 -24.98 -15.50 0.64
N SER A 425 -25.80 -16.55 0.65
CA SER A 425 -26.50 -17.04 -0.54
C SER A 425 -27.50 -16.03 -1.13
N ASP A 426 -27.99 -15.10 -0.31
CA ASP A 426 -28.88 -14.01 -0.71
C ASP A 426 -28.16 -12.78 -1.28
N TRP A 427 -26.81 -12.76 -1.32
CA TRP A 427 -26.03 -11.67 -1.93
C TRP A 427 -26.36 -11.47 -3.42
N ALA A 428 -26.23 -12.51 -4.24
CA ALA A 428 -26.47 -12.40 -5.68
C ALA A 428 -27.95 -12.10 -6.01
N PRO A 429 -28.96 -12.70 -5.33
CA PRO A 429 -30.34 -12.25 -5.41
C PRO A 429 -30.55 -10.77 -5.04
N MET A 430 -29.93 -10.29 -3.96
CA MET A 430 -29.99 -8.88 -3.55
C MET A 430 -29.45 -7.96 -4.64
N VAL A 431 -28.29 -8.28 -5.21
CA VAL A 431 -27.67 -7.49 -6.29
C VAL A 431 -28.63 -7.38 -7.48
N ARG A 432 -29.19 -8.50 -7.95
CA ARG A 432 -30.15 -8.50 -9.08
C ARG A 432 -31.41 -7.70 -8.78
N ALA A 433 -31.95 -7.82 -7.57
CA ALA A 433 -33.14 -7.07 -7.16
C ALA A 433 -32.87 -5.57 -7.08
N ALA A 434 -31.71 -5.17 -6.56
CA ALA A 434 -31.28 -3.78 -6.47
C ALA A 434 -31.08 -3.17 -7.86
N GLU A 435 -30.40 -3.86 -8.78
CA GLU A 435 -30.22 -3.38 -10.16
C GLU A 435 -31.56 -3.27 -10.91
N GLY A 436 -32.43 -4.28 -10.76
CA GLY A 436 -33.76 -4.28 -11.39
C GLY A 436 -34.65 -3.15 -10.90
N ALA A 437 -34.65 -2.87 -9.59
CA ALA A 437 -35.40 -1.76 -9.00
C ALA A 437 -34.78 -0.39 -9.33
N ALA A 438 -33.45 -0.31 -9.41
CA ALA A 438 -32.76 0.92 -9.72
C ALA A 438 -33.02 1.38 -11.17
N GLY A 439 -32.94 0.44 -12.12
CA GLY A 439 -33.00 0.74 -13.55
C GLY A 439 -31.89 1.70 -13.97
N ARG A 440 -32.26 2.96 -14.26
CA ARG A 440 -31.31 4.06 -14.58
C ARG A 440 -31.06 5.01 -13.41
N GLY A 441 -31.70 4.79 -12.26
CA GLY A 441 -31.53 5.60 -11.07
C GLY A 441 -30.36 5.16 -10.20
N ARG A 442 -30.35 5.65 -8.95
CA ARG A 442 -29.30 5.37 -7.96
C ARG A 442 -29.80 4.45 -6.86
N VAL A 443 -28.88 3.74 -6.24
CA VAL A 443 -29.14 2.85 -5.09
C VAL A 443 -28.59 3.48 -3.82
N LEU A 444 -29.43 3.67 -2.80
CA LEU A 444 -28.98 4.03 -1.45
C LEU A 444 -28.67 2.77 -0.64
N VAL A 445 -27.57 2.75 0.11
CA VAL A 445 -27.27 1.64 1.01
C VAL A 445 -27.39 2.06 2.47
N LEU A 446 -28.08 1.23 3.25
CA LEU A 446 -28.34 1.41 4.67
C LEU A 446 -27.83 0.22 5.50
N PRO A 447 -27.44 0.42 6.77
CA PRO A 447 -27.34 1.71 7.47
C PRO A 447 -26.37 2.70 6.80
N PHE A 448 -26.63 4.01 6.91
CA PHE A 448 -25.85 5.03 6.19
C PHE A 448 -24.50 5.27 6.88
N GLU A 449 -23.58 4.33 6.71
CA GLU A 449 -22.27 4.26 7.35
C GLU A 449 -21.23 3.79 6.33
N THR A 450 -19.97 4.21 6.52
CA THR A 450 -18.86 3.83 5.63
C THR A 450 -18.43 2.37 5.77
N PHE A 451 -18.44 1.86 7.00
CA PHE A 451 -18.02 0.50 7.30
C PHE A 451 -19.23 -0.37 7.60
N ARG A 452 -19.13 -1.63 7.20
CA ARG A 452 -20.04 -2.72 7.59
C ARG A 452 -19.35 -3.58 8.63
N ARG A 453 -20.15 -4.21 9.47
CA ARG A 453 -19.70 -5.27 10.39
C ARG A 453 -20.80 -6.32 10.46
N THR A 454 -20.51 -7.57 10.12
CA THR A 454 -21.51 -8.63 10.08
C THR A 454 -20.99 -9.89 10.79
N PRO A 455 -21.86 -10.69 11.43
CA PRO A 455 -21.44 -11.89 12.15
C PRO A 455 -20.71 -12.92 11.27
N TRP A 456 -21.06 -12.99 9.98
CA TRP A 456 -20.48 -13.94 9.03
C TRP A 456 -19.09 -13.53 8.48
N VAL A 457 -18.67 -12.28 8.67
CA VAL A 457 -17.28 -11.84 8.45
C VAL A 457 -16.49 -11.90 9.77
N GLY A 458 -17.12 -11.48 10.87
CA GLY A 458 -16.53 -11.37 12.19
C GLY A 458 -16.53 -9.93 12.72
N ASP A 459 -15.73 -9.68 13.75
CA ASP A 459 -15.79 -8.42 14.51
C ASP A 459 -15.12 -7.22 13.83
N GLN A 460 -14.35 -7.46 12.77
CA GLN A 460 -13.59 -6.42 12.09
C GLN A 460 -14.46 -5.65 11.09
N PRO A 461 -14.42 -4.30 11.11
CA PRO A 461 -15.13 -3.50 10.13
C PRO A 461 -14.49 -3.63 8.74
N PHE A 462 -15.31 -3.57 7.70
CA PHE A 462 -14.88 -3.59 6.30
C PHE A 462 -15.67 -2.59 5.47
N LEU A 463 -15.02 -1.95 4.50
CA LEU A 463 -15.66 -0.95 3.64
C LEU A 463 -16.83 -1.60 2.92
N ASP A 464 -17.95 -0.88 2.76
CA ASP A 464 -19.13 -1.43 2.08
C ASP A 464 -18.76 -1.94 0.66
N PRO A 465 -18.93 -3.24 0.36
CA PRO A 465 -18.59 -3.80 -0.94
C PRO A 465 -19.69 -3.60 -2.00
N THR A 466 -20.87 -3.10 -1.62
CA THR A 466 -22.04 -2.91 -2.51
C THR A 466 -21.73 -2.05 -3.75
N PRO A 467 -20.97 -0.94 -3.65
CA PRO A 467 -20.58 -0.15 -4.83
C PRO A 467 -19.78 -0.93 -5.89
N ARG A 468 -19.13 -2.03 -5.51
CA ARG A 468 -18.38 -2.89 -6.44
C ARG A 468 -19.24 -3.95 -7.11
N ALA A 469 -20.42 -4.24 -6.55
CA ALA A 469 -21.32 -5.28 -7.05
C ALA A 469 -22.42 -4.76 -7.96
N LEU A 470 -22.77 -3.48 -7.86
CA LEU A 470 -23.83 -2.86 -8.64
C LEU A 470 -23.29 -2.09 -9.85
N GLY A 471 -23.84 -2.34 -11.03
CA GLY A 471 -23.51 -1.58 -12.25
C GLY A 471 -24.10 -0.17 -12.31
N VAL A 472 -24.92 0.20 -11.33
CA VAL A 472 -25.61 1.49 -11.19
C VAL A 472 -24.94 2.36 -10.11
N PRO A 473 -25.08 3.69 -10.14
CA PRO A 473 -24.49 4.56 -9.12
C PRO A 473 -25.04 4.25 -7.72
N VAL A 474 -24.13 4.14 -6.74
CA VAL A 474 -24.46 3.77 -5.37
C VAL A 474 -24.15 4.93 -4.43
N VAL A 475 -25.13 5.31 -3.61
CA VAL A 475 -25.03 6.31 -2.55
C VAL A 475 -24.75 5.59 -1.24
N VAL A 476 -23.55 5.79 -0.72
CA VAL A 476 -23.04 5.27 0.57
C VAL A 476 -22.46 6.42 1.36
N SER A 477 -22.39 6.28 2.69
CA SER A 477 -21.65 7.25 3.49
C SER A 477 -20.15 7.01 3.41
N ARG A 478 -19.38 8.08 3.40
CA ARG A 478 -17.92 8.20 3.43
C ARG A 478 -17.46 8.95 4.67
N GLN A 479 -18.41 9.29 5.54
CA GLN A 479 -18.13 9.94 6.80
C GLN A 479 -17.31 9.01 7.69
N LEU A 480 -16.06 9.41 7.94
CA LEU A 480 -15.17 8.68 8.83
C LEU A 480 -15.08 9.40 10.17
N VAL A 481 -15.50 8.72 11.24
CA VAL A 481 -15.26 9.19 12.60
C VAL A 481 -13.94 8.62 13.11
N VAL A 482 -12.97 9.49 13.34
CA VAL A 482 -11.69 9.14 13.97
C VAL A 482 -11.70 9.63 15.40
N ALA A 483 -11.68 8.69 16.35
CA ALA A 483 -11.58 9.00 17.78
C ALA A 483 -10.15 8.79 18.30
N ARG A 484 -9.62 9.76 19.05
CA ARG A 484 -8.35 9.65 19.78
C ARG A 484 -8.53 10.18 21.20
N GLY A 485 -8.56 9.29 22.18
CA GLY A 485 -8.89 9.67 23.57
C GLY A 485 -10.27 10.34 23.62
N GLN A 486 -10.32 11.57 24.12
CA GLN A 486 -11.56 12.38 24.19
C GLN A 486 -11.87 13.15 22.90
N GLN A 487 -10.90 13.29 21.98
CA GLN A 487 -11.10 14.02 20.73
C GLN A 487 -11.73 13.11 19.67
N ARG A 488 -12.66 13.67 18.89
CA ARG A 488 -13.26 13.02 17.73
C ARG A 488 -13.25 13.99 16.56
N TRP A 489 -12.76 13.53 15.42
CA TRP A 489 -12.86 14.22 14.14
C TRP A 489 -13.82 13.44 13.26
N THR A 490 -14.75 14.14 12.65
CA THR A 490 -15.66 13.59 11.67
C THR A 490 -15.21 14.12 10.33
N VAL A 491 -14.57 13.27 9.52
CA VAL A 491 -14.13 13.62 8.18
C VAL A 491 -15.27 13.29 7.24
N ASP A 492 -15.96 14.30 6.75
CA ASP A 492 -17.09 14.13 5.84
C ASP A 492 -16.67 14.42 4.40
N ASP A 493 -16.46 13.36 3.62
CA ASP A 493 -16.21 13.43 2.18
C ASP A 493 -17.49 13.03 1.39
N ASP A 494 -18.70 13.10 1.98
CA ASP A 494 -19.94 12.73 1.32
C ASP A 494 -20.39 13.73 0.25
N VAL A 495 -20.81 13.19 -0.89
CA VAL A 495 -21.43 13.97 -1.98
C VAL A 495 -22.91 14.25 -1.67
N VAL A 496 -23.55 13.39 -0.87
CA VAL A 496 -24.94 13.53 -0.41
C VAL A 496 -24.98 13.27 1.09
N THR A 497 -25.44 14.25 1.87
CA THR A 497 -25.44 14.14 3.34
C THR A 497 -26.62 13.33 3.87
N SER A 498 -26.50 12.80 5.09
CA SER A 498 -27.60 12.11 5.78
C SER A 498 -28.85 12.98 5.96
N ALA A 499 -28.67 14.29 6.18
CA ALA A 499 -29.76 15.26 6.27
C ALA A 499 -30.51 15.41 4.94
N GLU A 500 -29.79 15.46 3.81
CA GLU A 500 -30.39 15.53 2.47
C GLU A 500 -31.16 14.26 2.09
N LEU A 501 -30.85 13.13 2.72
CA LEU A 501 -31.56 11.86 2.57
C LEU A 501 -32.74 11.70 3.54
N GLY A 502 -32.97 12.69 4.42
CA GLY A 502 -34.01 12.63 5.45
C GLY A 502 -33.70 11.67 6.60
N LEU A 503 -32.44 11.26 6.78
CA LEU A 503 -32.05 10.26 7.77
C LEU A 503 -31.85 10.83 9.20
N GLY A 504 -31.85 12.16 9.35
CA GLY A 504 -31.41 12.85 10.58
C GLY A 504 -32.48 13.37 11.54
N ALA A 505 -33.78 13.34 11.20
CA ALA A 505 -34.77 14.17 11.92
C ALA A 505 -36.03 13.46 12.44
N THR A 506 -36.34 12.24 12.00
CA THR A 506 -37.60 11.57 12.38
C THR A 506 -37.42 10.06 12.55
N PRO A 507 -38.16 9.39 13.47
CA PRO A 507 -38.13 7.92 13.65
C PRO A 507 -38.67 7.09 12.45
N GLY A 508 -38.80 7.70 11.26
CA GLY A 508 -39.64 7.21 10.16
C GLY A 508 -38.93 6.63 8.95
N GLY A 509 -37.59 6.58 8.93
CA GLY A 509 -36.81 6.10 7.77
C GLY A 509 -36.58 7.14 6.67
N PRO A 510 -35.91 6.76 5.57
CA PRO A 510 -35.57 7.69 4.49
C PRO A 510 -36.84 8.21 3.80
N ASP A 511 -36.93 9.54 3.62
CA ASP A 511 -38.08 10.19 2.99
C ASP A 511 -38.11 9.90 1.47
N PRO A 512 -39.13 9.16 0.96
CA PRO A 512 -39.21 8.80 -0.46
C PRO A 512 -39.26 10.02 -1.40
N VAL A 513 -39.78 11.17 -0.94
CA VAL A 513 -39.77 12.41 -1.73
C VAL A 513 -38.33 12.91 -1.92
N GLN A 514 -37.54 12.93 -0.85
CA GLN A 514 -36.13 13.34 -0.90
C GLN A 514 -35.30 12.35 -1.73
N LEU A 515 -35.53 11.04 -1.56
CA LEU A 515 -34.89 10.01 -2.37
C LEU A 515 -35.12 10.25 -3.86
N ARG A 516 -36.38 10.49 -4.28
CA ARG A 516 -36.72 10.77 -5.68
C ARG A 516 -36.09 12.06 -6.20
N ARG A 517 -36.05 13.13 -5.40
CA ARG A 517 -35.36 14.39 -5.79
C ARG A 517 -33.88 14.17 -6.07
N ARG A 518 -33.28 13.17 -5.43
CA ARG A 518 -31.91 12.73 -5.65
C ARG A 518 -31.83 11.58 -6.66
N GLY A 519 -32.89 11.25 -7.39
CA GLY A 519 -32.86 10.15 -8.38
C GLY A 519 -32.54 8.79 -7.77
N ILE A 520 -32.72 8.61 -6.46
CA ILE A 520 -32.61 7.32 -5.79
C ILE A 520 -33.91 6.57 -6.02
N THR A 521 -33.81 5.42 -6.67
CA THR A 521 -34.96 4.60 -7.08
C THR A 521 -34.99 3.26 -6.37
N ALA A 522 -33.90 2.87 -5.71
CA ALA A 522 -33.86 1.69 -4.87
C ALA A 522 -33.03 1.93 -3.60
N VAL A 523 -33.35 1.15 -2.56
CA VAL A 523 -32.64 1.16 -1.27
C VAL A 523 -32.25 -0.28 -0.96
N VAL A 524 -31.00 -0.50 -0.54
CA VAL A 524 -30.46 -1.77 -0.04
C VAL A 524 -30.19 -1.62 1.45
N GLU A 525 -30.74 -2.49 2.28
CA GLU A 525 -30.44 -2.55 3.72
C GLU A 525 -29.66 -3.81 4.06
N TRP A 526 -28.58 -3.61 4.81
CA TRP A 526 -27.80 -4.64 5.49
C TRP A 526 -28.42 -4.90 6.87
N LEU A 527 -29.14 -6.02 7.02
CA LEU A 527 -29.91 -6.34 8.24
C LEU A 527 -29.00 -6.69 9.43
N ASP A 528 -27.82 -7.23 9.13
CA ASP A 528 -26.82 -7.67 10.11
C ASP A 528 -25.85 -6.56 10.55
N SER A 529 -25.75 -5.48 9.77
CA SER A 529 -24.83 -4.40 10.10
C SER A 529 -25.41 -3.56 11.23
N PRO A 530 -24.64 -3.23 12.27
CA PRO A 530 -25.03 -2.23 13.25
C PRO A 530 -25.37 -0.90 12.56
N GLY A 531 -26.28 -0.15 13.17
CA GLY A 531 -26.71 1.16 12.70
C GLY A 531 -28.18 1.43 13.03
N ALA A 532 -28.64 2.64 12.75
CA ALA A 532 -30.02 3.03 13.00
C ALA A 532 -30.98 2.18 12.14
N ARG A 533 -31.78 1.35 12.80
CA ARG A 533 -32.90 0.65 12.16
C ARG A 533 -34.06 1.61 12.00
N TRP A 534 -34.67 1.61 10.83
CA TRP A 534 -35.79 2.47 10.51
C TRP A 534 -37.05 1.66 10.23
N ARG A 535 -38.20 2.30 10.39
CA ARG A 535 -39.50 1.71 10.07
C ARG A 535 -39.83 2.01 8.62
N LYS A 536 -40.43 1.03 7.93
CA LYS A 536 -40.91 1.20 6.56
C LYS A 536 -41.79 2.45 6.45
N THR A 537 -41.44 3.33 5.53
CA THR A 537 -42.20 4.53 5.19
C THR A 537 -43.12 4.26 4.00
N ASP A 538 -44.27 4.92 3.94
CA ASP A 538 -45.15 4.88 2.77
C ASP A 538 -44.40 5.38 1.53
N GLY A 539 -44.49 4.64 0.42
CA GLY A 539 -43.74 4.94 -0.81
C GLY A 539 -42.50 4.06 -1.07
N LEU A 540 -42.23 3.09 -0.20
CA LEU A 540 -41.23 2.04 -0.40
C LEU A 540 -41.90 0.67 -0.55
N VAL A 541 -41.64 -0.02 -1.66
CA VAL A 541 -42.14 -1.37 -1.91
C VAL A 541 -40.99 -2.36 -1.80
N THR A 542 -41.12 -3.35 -0.92
CA THR A 542 -40.14 -4.42 -0.80
C THR A 542 -40.13 -5.25 -2.07
N VAL A 543 -38.98 -5.33 -2.73
CA VAL A 543 -38.76 -6.14 -3.94
C VAL A 543 -37.90 -7.36 -3.66
N PHE A 544 -37.17 -7.35 -2.54
CA PHE A 544 -36.41 -8.48 -2.05
C PHE A 544 -36.34 -8.44 -0.53
N ASP A 545 -36.55 -9.58 0.12
CA ASP A 545 -36.42 -9.74 1.57
C ASP A 545 -35.70 -11.07 1.83
N GLY A 546 -34.46 -10.98 2.27
CA GLY A 546 -33.58 -12.11 2.56
C GLY A 546 -33.15 -12.11 4.03
N PRO A 547 -32.41 -13.15 4.47
CA PRO A 547 -31.91 -13.23 5.84
C PRO A 547 -30.93 -12.12 6.19
N HIS A 548 -30.08 -11.68 5.26
CA HIS A 548 -29.02 -10.71 5.52
C HIS A 548 -29.25 -9.36 4.85
N PHE A 549 -30.04 -9.34 3.77
CA PHE A 549 -30.29 -8.15 2.98
C PHE A 549 -31.76 -7.93 2.66
N ARG A 550 -32.15 -6.67 2.54
CA ARG A 550 -33.46 -6.26 2.05
C ARG A 550 -33.31 -5.20 0.97
N VAL A 551 -34.19 -5.24 -0.03
CA VAL A 551 -34.24 -4.24 -1.10
C VAL A 551 -35.64 -3.67 -1.22
N TRP A 552 -35.73 -2.34 -1.32
CA TRP A 552 -36.96 -1.64 -1.64
C TRP A 552 -36.82 -0.85 -2.93
N ALA A 553 -37.89 -0.85 -3.72
CA ALA A 553 -38.10 0.10 -4.80
C ALA A 553 -38.80 1.35 -4.24
N VAL A 554 -38.31 2.51 -4.64
CA VAL A 554 -38.95 3.80 -4.36
C VAL A 554 -40.06 3.99 -5.38
N THR A 555 -41.32 3.98 -4.93
CA THR A 555 -42.45 4.12 -5.86
C THR A 555 -42.47 5.52 -6.46
N ARG A 556 -42.88 5.60 -7.73
CA ARG A 556 -43.33 6.85 -8.31
C ARG A 556 -44.66 7.17 -7.62
N GLY A 557 -44.68 8.19 -6.76
CA GLY A 557 -45.94 8.68 -6.19
C GLY A 557 -46.89 9.06 -7.32
N GLY A 558 -48.18 8.77 -7.13
CA GLY A 558 -49.26 9.24 -8.00
C GLY A 558 -49.40 10.75 -7.99
#